data_AF-A0A8C2XSH5-F1
#
_entry.id   AF-A0A8C2XSH5-F1
#
_cell.length_a   1.000
_cell.length_b   1.000
_cell.length_c   1.000
_cell.angle_alpha   90.00
_cell.angle_beta   90.00
_cell.angle_gamma   90.00
#
_symmetry.space_group_name_H-M   'P 1'
#
loop_
_entity.id
_entity.type
_entity.pdbx_description
1 polymer ?
#
loop_
_entity_poly.entity_id
_entity_poly.type
_entity_poly.pdbx_seq_one_letter_code
_entity_poly.pdbx_strand_id
1 'polypeptide(L)'
;MALYDEDLLKNPFYLALQKWRPDLCNKVAQAHGIVLVPCKGSLSTRIQSSCHFESYILIPVEEHFQTLDGKDVFIQGNRIKLGAGFACLLSVPILFEETFYNEKEESFSILCIAHPLEKRESSEEPSTSSDSFPLKTIEDVREFLGRHAERFDRNIASFQRTFRECERKSLRHHIKVLAKQEAQMNLMKQAVEMYVQHDIYDLIFKYVGTMEAAEDAAFNKITRSLQDLQQKDIGVKPEFSFNIPRAKRELAQLNRCTSPQQKLACLRKVVQLITQSPSQRVNLETMCADDLLSVLLYLLVKTEIPNWMANLSYIKNFRFSSSAKDELGYCLTSIEAAIEYIRQGSLSVKPVRAPSCPALPLWVPWCVQ
;
A
#
# COMPACT_ATOMS: atom_id res chain seq x y z
N MET A 1 4.32 -10.66 -24.16
CA MET A 1 5.56 -10.98 -23.40
C MET A 1 6.12 -9.66 -22.90
N ALA A 2 6.04 -9.40 -21.60
CA ALA A 2 6.73 -8.25 -21.03
C ALA A 2 8.23 -8.57 -21.06
N LEU A 3 9.00 -7.81 -21.84
CA LEU A 3 10.45 -7.86 -21.86
C LEU A 3 10.93 -7.39 -20.47
N TYR A 4 11.38 -8.32 -19.64
CA TYR A 4 11.92 -8.02 -18.32
C TYR A 4 13.38 -7.58 -18.54
N ASP A 5 13.64 -6.27 -18.42
CA ASP A 5 14.91 -5.64 -18.80
C ASP A 5 15.79 -5.42 -17.55
N GLU A 6 16.05 -6.50 -16.79
CA GLU A 6 17.00 -6.45 -15.68
C GLU A 6 18.43 -6.59 -16.20
N ASP A 7 19.22 -5.54 -16.06
CA ASP A 7 20.68 -5.57 -16.32
C ASP A 7 21.39 -6.42 -15.24
N LEU A 8 21.81 -7.64 -15.61
CA LEU A 8 22.49 -8.57 -14.70
C LEU A 8 23.79 -8.00 -14.11
N LEU A 9 24.48 -7.09 -14.81
CA LEU A 9 25.68 -6.41 -14.30
C LEU A 9 25.37 -5.48 -13.11
N LYS A 10 24.10 -5.09 -12.95
CA LYS A 10 23.61 -4.31 -11.80
C LYS A 10 22.90 -5.16 -10.75
N ASN A 11 22.78 -6.47 -10.96
CA ASN A 11 22.10 -7.35 -10.02
C ASN A 11 22.96 -7.50 -8.74
N PRO A 12 22.42 -7.20 -7.54
CA PRO A 12 23.16 -7.29 -6.28
C PRO A 12 23.73 -8.68 -6.00
N PHE A 13 23.04 -9.74 -6.41
CA PHE A 13 23.47 -11.12 -6.23
C PHE A 13 24.64 -11.47 -7.14
N TYR A 14 24.56 -11.09 -8.42
CA TYR A 14 25.66 -11.32 -9.37
C TYR A 14 26.92 -10.53 -8.99
N LEU A 15 26.77 -9.27 -8.58
CA LEU A 15 27.88 -8.45 -8.07
C LEU A 15 28.50 -9.05 -6.79
N ALA A 16 27.69 -9.65 -5.91
CA ALA A 16 28.19 -10.35 -4.73
C ALA A 16 28.92 -11.65 -5.10
N LEU A 17 28.40 -12.42 -6.08
CA LEU A 17 29.08 -13.61 -6.59
C LEU A 17 30.46 -13.26 -7.15
N GLN A 18 30.54 -12.26 -8.03
CA GLN A 18 31.80 -11.81 -8.62
C GLN A 18 32.80 -11.29 -7.56
N LYS A 19 32.32 -10.52 -6.58
CA LYS A 19 33.21 -9.90 -5.58
C LYS A 19 33.74 -10.91 -4.55
N TRP A 20 32.94 -11.90 -4.16
CA TRP A 20 33.24 -12.76 -3.00
C TRP A 20 33.73 -14.15 -3.43
N ARG A 21 33.34 -14.61 -4.63
CA ARG A 21 33.70 -15.93 -5.19
C ARG A 21 33.93 -15.87 -6.71
N PRO A 22 34.91 -15.10 -7.20
CA PRO A 22 35.24 -15.05 -8.63
C PRO A 22 35.74 -16.40 -9.18
N ASP A 23 36.24 -17.29 -8.30
CA ASP A 23 36.65 -18.65 -8.64
C ASP A 23 35.52 -19.47 -9.23
N LEU A 24 34.27 -19.20 -8.83
CA LEU A 24 33.11 -19.94 -9.26
C LEU A 24 32.73 -19.64 -10.72
N CYS A 25 32.79 -18.38 -11.16
CA CYS A 25 32.53 -18.03 -12.56
C CYS A 25 33.52 -18.72 -13.52
N ASN A 26 34.79 -18.82 -13.11
CA ASN A 26 35.80 -19.52 -13.90
C ASN A 26 35.55 -21.03 -13.96
N LYS A 27 35.12 -21.64 -12.85
CA LYS A 27 34.73 -23.06 -12.83
C LYS A 27 33.50 -23.34 -13.68
N VAL A 28 32.51 -22.45 -13.67
CA VAL A 28 31.31 -22.58 -14.50
C VAL A 28 31.69 -22.54 -15.98
N ALA A 29 32.56 -21.61 -16.39
CA ALA A 29 33.03 -21.50 -17.76
C ALA A 29 33.79 -22.76 -18.23
N GLN A 30 34.68 -23.30 -17.38
CA GLN A 30 35.41 -24.54 -17.68
C GLN A 30 34.50 -25.77 -17.79
N ALA A 31 33.48 -25.84 -16.93
CA ALA A 31 32.54 -26.96 -16.88
C ALA A 31 31.36 -26.80 -17.87
N HIS A 32 31.33 -25.75 -18.70
CA HIS A 32 30.19 -25.38 -19.54
C HIS A 32 28.87 -25.34 -18.75
N GLY A 33 28.95 -24.85 -17.52
CA GLY A 33 27.85 -24.79 -16.57
C GLY A 33 26.98 -23.54 -16.73
N ILE A 34 25.99 -23.44 -15.85
CA ILE A 34 25.03 -22.34 -15.82
C ILE A 34 25.03 -21.70 -14.43
N VAL A 35 25.05 -20.36 -14.39
CA VAL A 35 24.86 -19.60 -13.14
C VAL A 35 23.39 -19.21 -13.00
N LEU A 36 22.79 -19.51 -11.85
CA LEU A 36 21.44 -19.10 -11.50
C LEU A 36 21.48 -17.79 -10.71
N VAL A 37 20.84 -16.75 -11.23
CA VAL A 37 20.79 -15.43 -10.58
C VAL A 37 19.35 -15.08 -10.23
N PRO A 38 18.98 -14.97 -8.94
CA PRO A 38 17.65 -14.52 -8.56
C PRO A 38 17.36 -13.08 -9.01
N CYS A 39 16.13 -12.85 -9.46
CA CYS A 39 15.60 -11.52 -9.78
C CYS A 39 15.78 -10.57 -8.59
N LYS A 40 16.20 -9.33 -8.84
CA LYS A 40 16.51 -8.34 -7.80
C LYS A 40 15.35 -8.14 -6.82
N GLY A 41 14.11 -8.16 -7.31
CA GLY A 41 12.90 -8.01 -6.49
C GLY A 41 12.56 -9.21 -5.60
N SER A 42 13.19 -10.36 -5.82
CA SER A 42 12.93 -11.60 -5.07
C SER A 42 13.87 -11.84 -3.88
N LEU A 43 14.91 -11.01 -3.74
CA LEU A 43 15.92 -11.12 -2.68
C LEU A 43 15.39 -10.44 -1.40
N SER A 44 15.02 -11.25 -0.40
CA SER A 44 14.39 -10.76 0.83
C SER A 44 15.35 -10.15 1.86
N THR A 45 16.67 -10.31 1.71
CA THR A 45 17.68 -9.86 2.70
C THR A 45 19.01 -9.49 2.05
N ARG A 46 19.81 -8.62 2.72
CA ARG A 46 21.18 -8.29 2.29
C ARG A 46 21.97 -9.60 2.07
N ILE A 47 22.55 -9.76 0.88
CA ILE A 47 23.44 -10.87 0.58
C ILE A 47 24.67 -10.77 1.50
N GLN A 48 24.90 -11.81 2.30
CA GLN A 48 26.00 -11.92 3.25
C GLN A 48 27.14 -12.79 2.70
N SER A 49 28.32 -12.74 3.32
CA SER A 49 29.47 -13.62 3.02
C SER A 49 29.17 -15.09 3.03
N SER A 50 28.21 -15.47 3.86
CA SER A 50 27.83 -16.84 4.14
C SER A 50 26.77 -17.38 3.19
N CYS A 51 26.51 -16.69 2.07
CA CYS A 51 25.62 -17.20 1.04
C CYS A 51 26.25 -18.44 0.37
N HIS A 52 25.49 -19.53 0.29
CA HIS A 52 25.90 -20.76 -0.40
C HIS A 52 25.78 -20.57 -1.91
N PHE A 53 26.72 -19.83 -2.49
CA PHE A 53 26.76 -19.55 -3.93
C PHE A 53 26.91 -20.83 -4.77
N GLU A 54 27.46 -21.90 -4.20
CA GLU A 54 27.58 -23.23 -4.81
C GLU A 54 26.22 -23.82 -5.22
N SER A 55 25.17 -23.57 -4.43
CA SER A 55 23.81 -24.06 -4.73
C SER A 55 23.18 -23.37 -5.94
N TYR A 56 23.79 -22.30 -6.45
CA TYR A 56 23.31 -21.53 -7.60
C TYR A 56 24.13 -21.79 -8.86
N ILE A 57 25.04 -22.74 -8.84
CA ILE A 57 25.90 -23.09 -9.98
C ILE A 57 25.54 -24.49 -10.43
N LEU A 58 25.09 -24.60 -11.66
CA LEU A 58 24.71 -25.85 -12.30
C LEU A 58 25.83 -26.35 -13.20
N ILE A 59 26.18 -27.62 -13.04
CA ILE A 59 27.10 -28.35 -13.89
C ILE A 59 26.28 -29.39 -14.67
N PRO A 60 26.46 -29.49 -16.00
CA PRO A 60 25.78 -30.51 -16.79
C PRO A 60 26.29 -31.91 -16.43
N VAL A 61 25.37 -32.82 -16.12
CA VAL A 61 25.64 -34.24 -15.83
C VAL A 61 24.66 -35.09 -16.63
N GLU A 62 25.16 -35.75 -17.69
CA GLU A 62 24.39 -36.64 -18.58
C GLU A 62 23.08 -36.02 -19.11
N GLU A 63 21.93 -36.30 -18.47
CA GLU A 63 20.59 -35.81 -18.87
C GLU A 63 19.99 -34.75 -17.93
N HIS A 64 20.71 -34.31 -16.90
CA HIS A 64 20.26 -33.28 -15.98
C HIS A 64 21.40 -32.33 -15.56
N PHE A 65 21.08 -31.38 -14.70
CA PHE A 65 22.08 -30.51 -14.07
C PHE A 65 22.25 -30.91 -12.61
N GLN A 66 23.46 -30.75 -12.09
CA GLN A 66 23.73 -30.90 -10.67
C GLN A 66 24.34 -29.61 -10.15
N THR A 67 23.89 -29.15 -8.99
CA THR A 67 24.52 -28.00 -8.34
C THR A 67 25.90 -28.37 -7.79
N LEU A 68 26.78 -27.40 -7.54
CA LEU A 68 28.10 -27.67 -6.96
C LEU A 68 28.05 -28.29 -5.54
N ASP A 69 26.93 -28.12 -4.83
CA ASP A 69 26.65 -28.78 -3.54
C ASP A 69 26.00 -30.17 -3.69
N GLY A 70 25.89 -30.69 -4.93
CA GLY A 70 25.50 -32.06 -5.22
C GLY A 70 24.01 -32.32 -5.36
N LYS A 71 23.17 -31.29 -5.54
CA LYS A 71 21.71 -31.42 -5.67
C LYS A 71 21.27 -31.46 -7.12
N ASP A 72 20.28 -32.27 -7.42
CA ASP A 72 19.82 -32.47 -8.80
C ASP A 72 18.84 -31.37 -9.24
N VAL A 73 19.00 -30.92 -10.48
CA VAL A 73 18.22 -29.84 -11.08
C VAL A 73 17.87 -30.20 -12.52
N PHE A 74 16.59 -30.10 -12.87
CA PHE A 74 16.09 -30.42 -14.21
C PHE A 74 15.54 -29.16 -14.88
N ILE A 75 16.08 -28.79 -16.03
CA ILE A 75 15.58 -27.64 -16.81
C ILE A 75 14.60 -28.18 -17.86
N GLN A 76 13.33 -27.75 -17.78
CA GLN A 76 12.28 -28.15 -18.72
C GLN A 76 11.61 -26.93 -19.32
N GLY A 77 11.99 -26.58 -20.56
CA GLY A 77 11.53 -25.37 -21.22
C GLY A 77 11.95 -24.12 -20.44
N ASN A 78 10.99 -23.26 -20.09
CA ASN A 78 11.25 -22.01 -19.37
C ASN A 78 11.15 -22.15 -17.83
N ARG A 79 11.36 -23.36 -17.28
CA ARG A 79 11.25 -23.61 -15.83
C ARG A 79 12.32 -24.59 -15.36
N ILE A 80 12.84 -24.33 -14.17
CA ILE A 80 13.75 -25.19 -13.42
C ILE A 80 12.92 -26.03 -12.46
N LYS A 81 13.10 -27.34 -12.43
CA LYS A 81 12.51 -28.26 -11.46
C LYS A 81 13.61 -28.74 -10.52
N LEU A 82 13.45 -28.50 -9.24
CA LEU A 82 14.38 -28.94 -8.21
C LEU A 82 14.17 -30.43 -7.94
N GLY A 83 15.25 -31.20 -7.94
CA GLY A 83 15.30 -32.65 -7.75
C GLY A 83 15.81 -33.07 -6.37
N ALA A 84 16.48 -34.22 -6.30
CA ALA A 84 16.98 -34.78 -5.04
C ALA A 84 18.02 -33.85 -4.39
N GLY A 85 17.90 -33.65 -3.07
CA GLY A 85 18.81 -32.80 -2.29
C GLY A 85 18.23 -31.42 -1.91
N PHE A 86 17.10 -31.00 -2.51
CA PHE A 86 16.36 -29.81 -2.07
C PHE A 86 15.28 -30.18 -1.05
N ALA A 87 15.08 -29.33 -0.04
CA ALA A 87 14.03 -29.52 0.97
C ALA A 87 12.60 -29.41 0.38
N CYS A 88 12.45 -28.81 -0.80
CA CYS A 88 11.16 -28.65 -1.48
C CYS A 88 11.33 -28.80 -3.01
N LEU A 89 10.54 -29.68 -3.63
CA LEU A 89 10.56 -29.97 -5.07
C LEU A 89 9.76 -28.92 -5.87
N LEU A 90 10.16 -27.65 -5.79
CA LEU A 90 9.49 -26.54 -6.46
C LEU A 90 9.95 -26.36 -7.90
N SER A 91 9.06 -25.80 -8.73
CA SER A 91 9.38 -25.40 -10.11
C SER A 91 9.54 -23.88 -10.21
N VAL A 92 10.76 -23.43 -10.46
CA VAL A 92 11.16 -22.01 -10.54
C VAL A 92 11.10 -21.53 -11.99
N PRO A 93 10.36 -20.47 -12.33
CA PRO A 93 10.37 -19.88 -13.67
C PRO A 93 11.72 -19.24 -14.02
N ILE A 94 12.18 -19.49 -15.24
CA ILE A 94 13.29 -18.77 -15.86
C ILE A 94 12.71 -17.50 -16.49
N LEU A 95 13.30 -16.35 -16.18
CA LEU A 95 12.87 -15.06 -16.71
C LEU A 95 13.54 -14.78 -18.06
N PHE A 96 14.84 -15.01 -18.14
CA PHE A 96 15.64 -14.88 -19.35
C PHE A 96 17.00 -15.59 -19.19
N GLU A 97 17.69 -15.78 -20.30
CA GLU A 97 19.04 -16.35 -20.41
C GLU A 97 19.98 -15.34 -21.08
N GLU A 98 21.17 -15.14 -20.51
CA GLU A 98 22.23 -14.32 -21.10
C GLU A 98 23.57 -15.05 -21.06
N THR A 99 24.38 -14.89 -22.11
CA THR A 99 25.74 -15.46 -22.17
C THR A 99 26.77 -14.43 -21.75
N PHE A 100 27.64 -14.80 -20.82
CA PHE A 100 28.74 -13.98 -20.34
C PHE A 100 30.09 -14.61 -20.68
N TYR A 101 31.13 -13.80 -20.74
CA TYR A 101 32.51 -14.23 -20.96
C TYR A 101 33.35 -13.95 -19.73
N ASN A 102 34.21 -14.88 -19.34
CA ASN A 102 35.20 -14.65 -18.29
C ASN A 102 36.43 -13.91 -18.84
N GLU A 103 37.40 -13.60 -17.98
CA GLU A 103 38.66 -12.93 -18.35
C GLU A 103 39.55 -13.76 -19.31
N LYS A 104 39.22 -15.04 -19.51
CA LYS A 104 39.92 -15.97 -20.42
C LYS A 104 39.17 -16.19 -21.74
N GLU A 105 38.15 -15.37 -22.03
CA GLU A 105 37.27 -15.48 -23.20
C GLU A 105 36.46 -16.78 -23.28
N GLU A 106 36.33 -17.52 -22.16
CA GLU A 106 35.46 -18.69 -22.07
C GLU A 106 34.03 -18.24 -21.76
N SER A 107 33.06 -18.73 -22.52
CA SER A 107 31.64 -18.37 -22.38
C SER A 107 30.92 -19.24 -21.35
N PHE A 108 30.02 -18.65 -20.57
CA PHE A 108 29.08 -19.36 -19.69
C PHE A 108 27.69 -18.71 -19.73
N SER A 109 26.64 -19.52 -19.54
CA SER A 109 25.27 -19.02 -19.50
C SER A 109 24.87 -18.60 -18.08
N ILE A 110 24.11 -17.52 -17.99
CA ILE A 110 23.44 -17.07 -16.78
C ILE A 110 21.93 -17.14 -17.00
N LEU A 111 21.22 -17.84 -16.12
CA LEU A 111 19.76 -17.86 -16.08
C LEU A 111 19.27 -16.97 -14.96
N CYS A 112 18.47 -15.96 -15.31
CA CYS A 112 17.76 -15.18 -14.30
C CYS A 112 16.51 -15.95 -13.85
N ILE A 113 16.39 -16.20 -12.54
CA ILE A 113 15.28 -16.97 -11.97
C ILE A 113 14.34 -16.08 -11.16
N ALA A 114 13.04 -16.39 -11.20
CA ALA A 114 12.01 -15.54 -10.59
C ALA A 114 12.11 -15.45 -9.05
N HIS A 115 12.65 -16.47 -8.39
CA HIS A 115 12.86 -16.48 -6.94
C HIS A 115 14.02 -17.41 -6.54
N PRO A 116 14.64 -17.22 -5.35
CA PRO A 116 15.71 -18.08 -4.84
C PRO A 116 15.31 -19.56 -4.73
N LEU A 117 16.29 -20.45 -4.79
CA LEU A 117 16.09 -21.91 -4.78
C LEU A 117 15.71 -22.46 -3.40
N GLU A 118 16.12 -21.79 -2.33
CA GLU A 118 15.83 -22.19 -0.94
C GLU A 118 15.29 -21.00 -0.15
N LYS A 119 14.06 -21.13 0.37
CA LYS A 119 13.58 -20.26 1.45
C LYS A 119 14.24 -20.74 2.73
N ARG A 120 15.13 -19.92 3.30
CA ARG A 120 15.72 -20.23 4.61
C ARG A 120 14.62 -20.18 5.66
N GLU A 121 14.12 -21.34 6.07
CA GLU A 121 13.36 -21.47 7.31
C GLU A 121 14.34 -21.15 8.45
N SER A 122 14.16 -20.00 9.09
CA SER A 122 14.74 -19.80 10.41
C SER A 122 14.02 -20.76 11.35
N SER A 123 14.72 -21.81 11.73
CA SER A 123 14.31 -22.86 12.66
C SER A 123 13.77 -22.28 13.98
N GLU A 124 12.45 -22.22 14.09
CA GLU A 124 11.70 -22.60 15.27
C GLU A 124 10.56 -23.48 14.74
N GLU A 125 10.64 -24.79 14.98
CA GLU A 125 9.49 -25.67 14.73
C GLU A 125 8.30 -25.22 15.59
N PRO A 126 7.09 -25.29 15.03
CA PRO A 126 6.17 -26.30 15.54
C PRO A 126 5.73 -27.24 14.43
N SER A 127 5.73 -28.51 14.79
CA SER A 127 5.20 -29.64 14.05
C SER A 127 3.85 -29.36 13.38
N THR A 128 3.81 -29.67 12.08
CA THR A 128 2.68 -30.20 11.32
C THR A 128 1.28 -30.07 11.94
N SER A 129 0.53 -29.05 11.53
CA SER A 129 -0.76 -29.30 10.90
C SER A 129 -0.86 -28.48 9.62
N SER A 130 -1.23 -29.17 8.54
CA SER A 130 -1.70 -28.56 7.31
C SER A 130 -3.01 -27.85 7.59
N ASP A 131 -2.96 -26.66 8.17
CA ASP A 131 -4.06 -25.71 8.11
C ASP A 131 -3.60 -24.55 7.25
N SER A 132 -3.88 -24.67 5.97
CA SER A 132 -4.09 -23.53 5.09
C SER A 132 -5.04 -22.58 5.80
N PHE A 133 -4.54 -21.64 6.61
CA PHE A 133 -5.35 -20.59 7.23
C PHE A 133 -6.08 -19.89 6.09
N PRO A 134 -7.37 -20.15 5.88
CA PRO A 134 -8.11 -19.39 4.90
C PRO A 134 -8.34 -18.08 5.62
N LEU A 135 -7.55 -17.05 5.31
CA LEU A 135 -7.84 -15.68 5.71
C LEU A 135 -9.28 -15.40 5.24
N LYS A 136 -10.24 -15.52 6.15
CA LYS A 136 -11.68 -15.47 5.89
C LYS A 136 -12.24 -14.12 6.33
N THR A 137 -11.55 -13.45 7.25
CA THR A 137 -11.98 -12.20 7.87
C THR A 137 -10.83 -11.17 7.90
N ILE A 138 -11.15 -9.90 8.08
CA ILE A 138 -10.15 -8.83 8.19
C ILE A 138 -9.37 -8.96 9.51
N GLU A 139 -9.98 -9.59 10.51
CA GLU A 139 -9.38 -9.97 11.79
C GLU A 139 -8.27 -11.02 11.61
N ASP A 140 -8.43 -12.01 10.72
CA ASP A 140 -7.40 -13.02 10.46
C ASP A 140 -6.13 -12.39 9.84
N VAL A 141 -6.33 -11.45 8.91
CA VAL A 141 -5.24 -10.69 8.28
C VAL A 141 -4.55 -9.81 9.32
N ARG A 142 -5.33 -9.17 10.20
CA ARG A 142 -4.85 -8.34 11.31
C ARG A 142 -4.11 -9.16 12.36
N GLU A 143 -4.53 -10.39 12.66
CA GLU A 143 -3.87 -11.27 13.62
C GLU A 143 -2.55 -11.80 13.05
N PHE A 144 -2.55 -12.22 11.77
CA PHE A 144 -1.35 -12.68 11.08
C PHE A 144 -0.27 -11.59 11.00
N LEU A 145 -0.65 -10.40 10.55
CA LEU A 145 0.26 -9.24 10.50
C LEU A 145 0.55 -8.69 11.91
N GLY A 146 -0.41 -8.81 12.83
CA GLY A 146 -0.33 -8.39 14.23
C GLY A 146 0.74 -9.15 15.01
N ARG A 147 0.90 -10.46 14.81
CA ARG A 147 1.99 -11.24 15.42
C ARG A 147 3.39 -10.75 15.00
N HIS A 148 3.53 -10.29 13.75
CA HIS A 148 4.76 -9.64 13.29
C HIS A 148 4.90 -8.22 13.85
N ALA A 149 3.81 -7.45 13.93
CA ALA A 149 3.77 -6.12 14.55
C ALA A 149 4.13 -6.16 16.05
N GLU A 150 3.66 -7.16 16.80
CA GLU A 150 4.00 -7.36 18.22
C GLU A 150 5.49 -7.68 18.45
N ARG A 151 6.15 -8.33 17.48
CA ARG A 151 7.59 -8.57 17.53
C ARG A 151 8.36 -7.27 17.28
N PHE A 152 7.87 -6.43 16.36
CA PHE A 152 8.39 -5.08 16.16
C PHE A 152 8.13 -4.16 17.36
N ASP A 153 6.94 -4.20 17.96
CA ASP A 153 6.59 -3.44 19.17
C ASP A 153 7.42 -3.87 20.38
N ARG A 154 7.74 -5.17 20.53
CA ARG A 154 8.69 -5.65 21.53
C ARG A 154 10.10 -5.15 21.28
N ASN A 155 10.56 -5.11 20.04
CA ASN A 155 11.88 -4.58 19.69
C ASN A 155 11.95 -3.07 19.90
N ILE A 156 10.89 -2.34 19.57
CA ILE A 156 10.75 -0.90 19.84
C ILE A 156 10.68 -0.65 21.35
N ALA A 157 9.91 -1.43 22.11
CA ALA A 157 9.80 -1.31 23.55
C ALA A 157 11.12 -1.69 24.27
N SER A 158 11.84 -2.68 23.75
CA SER A 158 13.19 -3.06 24.18
C SER A 158 14.17 -1.91 23.94
N PHE A 159 14.20 -1.36 22.72
CA PHE A 159 15.01 -0.19 22.38
C PHE A 159 14.66 1.03 23.26
N GLN A 160 13.38 1.31 23.47
CA GLN A 160 12.91 2.37 24.37
C GLN A 160 13.33 2.16 25.84
N ARG A 161 13.48 0.91 26.29
CA ARG A 161 13.90 0.59 27.66
C ARG A 161 15.40 0.80 27.79
N THR A 162 16.19 0.26 26.86
CA THR A 162 17.64 0.42 26.80
C THR A 162 18.05 1.89 26.61
N PHE A 163 17.27 2.65 25.85
CA PHE A 163 17.51 4.07 25.61
C PHE A 163 17.11 4.94 26.83
N ARG A 164 16.01 4.61 27.52
CA ARG A 164 15.58 5.30 28.77
C ARG A 164 16.56 5.08 29.93
N GLU A 165 17.24 3.94 29.99
CA GLU A 165 18.27 3.67 30.99
C GLU A 165 19.50 4.59 30.86
N CYS A 166 19.73 5.14 29.66
CA CYS A 166 20.92 5.94 29.37
C CYS A 166 20.84 7.41 29.86
N GLU A 167 19.67 7.91 30.28
CA GLU A 167 19.40 9.36 30.37
C GLU A 167 19.02 9.92 31.77
N ARG A 168 19.40 9.30 32.90
CA ARG A 168 19.02 9.83 34.24
C ARG A 168 19.68 11.18 34.65
N LYS A 169 19.46 12.33 33.97
CA LYS A 169 19.75 13.71 34.49
C LYS A 169 18.81 14.87 34.03
N SER A 170 18.18 15.55 35.00
CA SER A 170 17.45 16.86 34.99
C SER A 170 16.08 17.04 34.29
N LEU A 171 15.03 17.24 35.08
CA LEU A 171 13.60 17.20 34.74
C LEU A 171 13.11 18.17 33.63
N ARG A 172 13.66 19.39 33.53
CA ARG A 172 13.21 20.40 32.55
C ARG A 172 13.80 20.19 31.17
N HIS A 173 15.04 19.71 31.11
CA HIS A 173 15.64 19.24 29.86
C HIS A 173 14.93 17.97 29.40
N HIS A 174 14.62 17.07 30.34
CA HIS A 174 13.83 15.86 30.07
C HIS A 174 12.47 16.15 29.45
N ILE A 175 11.64 17.08 29.92
CA ILE A 175 10.31 17.27 29.30
C ILE A 175 10.42 17.71 27.83
N LYS A 176 11.35 18.62 27.51
CA LYS A 176 11.58 19.04 26.12
C LYS A 176 12.23 17.96 25.27
N VAL A 177 13.16 17.20 25.84
CA VAL A 177 13.83 16.07 25.18
C VAL A 177 12.85 14.92 24.96
N LEU A 178 12.02 14.57 25.95
CA LEU A 178 10.96 13.56 25.88
C LEU A 178 9.87 13.95 24.89
N ALA A 179 9.43 15.21 24.83
CA ALA A 179 8.47 15.66 23.82
C ALA A 179 9.07 15.63 22.40
N LYS A 180 10.35 16.02 22.25
CA LYS A 180 11.08 15.90 20.98
C LYS A 180 11.29 14.43 20.60
N GLN A 181 11.59 13.58 21.57
CA GLN A 181 11.77 12.13 21.40
C GLN A 181 10.44 11.46 21.05
N GLU A 182 9.33 11.81 21.69
CA GLU A 182 8.00 11.31 21.37
C GLU A 182 7.62 11.68 19.93
N ALA A 183 7.88 12.92 19.51
CA ALA A 183 7.68 13.33 18.12
C ALA A 183 8.58 12.55 17.15
N GLN A 184 9.87 12.35 17.46
CA GLN A 184 10.80 11.57 16.64
C GLN A 184 10.41 10.08 16.58
N MET A 185 9.94 9.51 17.68
CA MET A 185 9.44 8.14 17.76
C MET A 185 8.15 7.97 16.96
N ASN A 186 7.25 8.95 16.99
CA ASN A 186 6.04 8.96 16.16
C ASN A 186 6.40 9.06 14.67
N LEU A 187 7.38 9.89 14.31
CA LEU A 187 7.89 9.95 12.92
C LEU A 187 8.50 8.62 12.49
N MET A 188 9.25 7.94 13.36
CA MET A 188 9.81 6.62 13.07
C MET A 188 8.71 5.57 12.89
N LYS A 189 7.70 5.56 13.77
CA LYS A 189 6.53 4.68 13.64
C LYS A 189 5.80 4.91 12.31
N GLN A 190 5.58 6.18 11.93
CA GLN A 190 4.97 6.53 10.66
C GLN A 190 5.84 6.12 9.46
N ALA A 191 7.16 6.28 9.53
CA ALA A 191 8.07 5.88 8.46
C ALA A 191 8.07 4.35 8.24
N VAL A 192 8.12 3.57 9.33
CA VAL A 192 8.05 2.11 9.27
C VAL A 192 6.68 1.65 8.76
N GLU A 193 5.59 2.26 9.27
CA GLU A 193 4.22 2.02 8.80
C GLU A 193 4.12 2.25 7.29
N MET A 194 4.57 3.43 6.82
CA MET A 194 4.57 3.77 5.41
C MET A 194 5.39 2.79 4.56
N TYR A 195 6.59 2.42 5.00
CA TYR A 195 7.48 1.51 4.26
C TYR A 195 6.87 0.12 4.14
N VAL A 196 6.52 -0.50 5.27
CA VAL A 196 5.97 -1.87 5.29
C VAL A 196 4.65 -1.94 4.53
N GLN A 197 3.78 -0.96 4.73
CA GLN A 197 2.44 -0.99 4.13
C GLN A 197 2.41 -0.63 2.67
N HIS A 198 3.37 0.15 2.18
CA HIS A 198 3.52 0.37 0.74
C HIS A 198 3.75 -0.95 0.00
N ASP A 199 4.67 -1.78 0.50
CA ASP A 199 5.05 -3.04 -0.16
C ASP A 199 3.93 -4.10 -0.14
N ILE A 200 3.09 -4.10 0.91
CA ILE A 200 1.98 -5.06 1.06
C ILE A 200 0.62 -4.48 0.66
N TYR A 201 0.57 -3.22 0.21
CA TYR A 201 -0.68 -2.50 -0.08
C TYR A 201 -1.55 -3.25 -1.08
N ASP A 202 -0.99 -3.63 -2.22
CA ASP A 202 -1.78 -4.25 -3.30
C ASP A 202 -2.43 -5.55 -2.85
N LEU A 203 -1.75 -6.33 -2.01
CA LEU A 203 -2.30 -7.57 -1.45
C LEU A 203 -3.46 -7.28 -0.49
N ILE A 204 -3.22 -6.41 0.50
CA ILE A 204 -4.22 -6.08 1.52
C ILE A 204 -5.41 -5.38 0.90
N PHE A 205 -5.18 -4.37 0.08
CA PHE A 205 -6.22 -3.52 -0.48
C PHE A 205 -7.06 -4.26 -1.52
N LYS A 206 -6.48 -5.22 -2.25
CA LYS A 206 -7.26 -6.15 -3.08
C LYS A 206 -8.23 -6.97 -2.22
N TYR A 207 -7.77 -7.50 -1.10
CA TYR A 207 -8.62 -8.28 -0.19
C TYR A 207 -9.72 -7.40 0.46
N VAL A 208 -9.34 -6.27 1.05
CA VAL A 208 -10.29 -5.30 1.62
C VAL A 208 -11.29 -4.84 0.55
N GLY A 209 -10.83 -4.57 -0.67
CA GLY A 209 -11.68 -4.22 -1.79
C GLY A 209 -12.70 -5.31 -2.14
N THR A 210 -12.35 -6.60 -2.01
CA THR A 210 -13.32 -7.69 -2.19
C THR A 210 -14.34 -7.79 -1.06
N MET A 211 -13.93 -7.54 0.18
CA MET A 211 -14.82 -7.58 1.35
C MET A 211 -15.83 -6.43 1.34
N GLU A 212 -15.38 -5.23 0.98
CA GLU A 212 -16.18 -4.01 1.01
C GLU A 212 -16.92 -3.74 -0.32
N ALA A 213 -16.74 -4.60 -1.34
CA ALA A 213 -17.26 -4.39 -2.69
C ALA A 213 -18.78 -4.12 -2.75
N ALA A 214 -19.56 -4.82 -1.91
CA ALA A 214 -21.01 -4.65 -1.86
C ALA A 214 -21.42 -3.27 -1.31
N GLU A 215 -20.76 -2.84 -0.24
CA GLU A 215 -20.98 -1.55 0.40
C GLU A 215 -20.50 -0.39 -0.49
N ASP A 216 -19.36 -0.57 -1.17
CA ASP A 216 -18.86 0.36 -2.18
C ASP A 216 -19.83 0.50 -3.36
N ALA A 217 -20.36 -0.60 -3.88
CA ALA A 217 -21.36 -0.59 -4.95
C ALA A 217 -22.65 0.14 -4.52
N ALA A 218 -23.12 -0.10 -3.29
CA ALA A 218 -24.29 0.57 -2.73
C ALA A 218 -24.07 2.09 -2.61
N PHE A 219 -22.93 2.51 -2.05
CA PHE A 219 -22.58 3.92 -1.92
C PHE A 219 -22.46 4.61 -3.28
N ASN A 220 -21.78 3.96 -4.24
CA ASN A 220 -21.64 4.47 -5.60
C ASN A 220 -22.99 4.62 -6.32
N LYS A 221 -23.96 3.75 -6.02
CA LYS A 221 -25.32 3.88 -6.57
C LYS A 221 -25.99 5.15 -6.04
N ILE A 222 -25.86 5.43 -4.74
CA ILE A 222 -26.41 6.64 -4.11
C ILE A 222 -25.72 7.88 -4.68
N THR A 223 -24.39 7.95 -4.67
CA THR A 223 -23.66 9.14 -5.15
C THR A 223 -23.91 9.43 -6.64
N ARG A 224 -24.11 8.40 -7.48
CA ARG A 224 -24.52 8.58 -8.88
C ARG A 224 -25.90 9.26 -9.02
N SER A 225 -26.86 8.90 -8.17
CA SER A 225 -28.19 9.54 -8.16
C SER A 225 -28.16 11.01 -7.71
N LEU A 226 -27.08 11.43 -7.05
CA LEU A 226 -26.90 12.77 -6.52
C LEU A 226 -26.00 13.66 -7.42
N GLN A 227 -25.59 13.19 -8.59
CA GLN A 227 -24.65 13.93 -9.46
C GLN A 227 -25.17 15.26 -9.97
N ASP A 228 -26.49 15.47 -10.03
CA ASP A 228 -27.06 16.74 -10.50
C ASP A 228 -27.05 17.84 -9.43
N LEU A 229 -26.80 17.49 -8.15
CA LEU A 229 -26.80 18.45 -7.04
C LEU A 229 -25.77 19.55 -7.26
N GLN A 230 -26.21 20.79 -7.05
CA GLN A 230 -25.36 21.97 -7.06
C GLN A 230 -24.93 22.32 -5.63
N GLN A 231 -23.88 23.13 -5.51
CA GLN A 231 -23.34 23.57 -4.22
C GLN A 231 -24.42 24.23 -3.33
N LYS A 232 -25.28 25.04 -3.95
CA LYS A 232 -26.42 25.70 -3.31
C LYS A 232 -27.47 24.73 -2.73
N ASP A 233 -27.63 23.55 -3.31
CA ASP A 233 -28.65 22.58 -2.90
C ASP A 233 -28.22 21.84 -1.62
N ILE A 234 -26.90 21.76 -1.37
CA ILE A 234 -26.29 21.16 -0.19
C ILE A 234 -26.07 22.21 0.94
N GLY A 235 -26.21 23.50 0.63
CA GLY A 235 -26.00 24.59 1.59
C GLY A 235 -24.54 25.06 1.69
N VAL A 236 -23.72 24.80 0.67
CA VAL A 236 -22.34 25.32 0.62
C VAL A 236 -22.37 26.83 0.48
N LYS A 237 -21.81 27.55 1.47
CA LYS A 237 -21.65 29.01 1.40
C LYS A 237 -20.72 29.41 0.23
N PRO A 238 -21.01 30.52 -0.48
CA PRO A 238 -20.19 30.98 -1.61
C PRO A 238 -18.71 31.19 -1.27
N GLU A 239 -18.41 31.59 -0.04
CA GLU A 239 -17.06 31.85 0.47
C GLU A 239 -16.14 30.62 0.39
N PHE A 240 -16.71 29.42 0.53
CA PHE A 240 -15.97 28.16 0.50
C PHE A 240 -15.93 27.53 -0.90
N SER A 241 -16.75 28.04 -1.83
CA SER A 241 -16.83 27.54 -3.22
C SER A 241 -15.49 27.59 -3.94
N PHE A 242 -14.69 28.63 -3.69
CA PHE A 242 -13.37 28.81 -4.30
C PHE A 242 -12.36 27.70 -3.94
N ASN A 243 -12.47 27.11 -2.75
CA ASN A 243 -11.55 26.07 -2.29
C ASN A 243 -11.89 24.67 -2.85
N ILE A 244 -13.14 24.45 -3.26
CA ILE A 244 -13.66 23.15 -3.69
C ILE A 244 -12.85 22.52 -4.82
N PRO A 245 -12.47 23.22 -5.91
CA PRO A 245 -11.70 22.60 -6.99
C PRO A 245 -10.31 22.11 -6.54
N ARG A 246 -9.69 22.79 -5.56
CA ARG A 246 -8.39 22.38 -4.98
C ARG A 246 -8.58 21.17 -4.08
N ALA A 247 -9.59 21.20 -3.22
CA ALA A 247 -9.95 20.10 -2.33
C ALA A 247 -10.33 18.83 -3.11
N LYS A 248 -11.12 18.95 -4.19
CA LYS A 248 -11.47 17.84 -5.09
C LYS A 248 -10.24 17.20 -5.73
N ARG A 249 -9.30 18.02 -6.23
CA ARG A 249 -8.04 17.51 -6.84
C ARG A 249 -7.20 16.72 -5.85
N GLU A 250 -7.10 17.21 -4.62
CA GLU A 250 -6.40 16.50 -3.55
C GLU A 250 -7.13 15.20 -3.22
N LEU A 251 -8.45 15.25 -3.04
CA LEU A 251 -9.22 14.08 -2.65
C LEU A 251 -9.16 12.97 -3.69
N ALA A 252 -9.14 13.31 -4.98
CA ALA A 252 -8.95 12.36 -6.07
C ALA A 252 -7.60 11.59 -6.00
N GLN A 253 -6.63 12.04 -5.21
CA GLN A 253 -5.37 11.33 -4.99
C GLN A 253 -5.49 10.19 -3.96
N LEU A 254 -6.62 10.05 -3.26
CA LEU A 254 -6.77 9.09 -2.15
C LEU A 254 -6.39 7.65 -2.54
N ASN A 255 -6.74 7.23 -3.75
CA ASN A 255 -6.42 5.90 -4.28
C ASN A 255 -4.97 5.73 -4.74
N ARG A 256 -4.21 6.81 -4.88
CA ARG A 256 -2.76 6.76 -5.13
C ARG A 256 -1.95 6.58 -3.85
N CYS A 257 -2.55 6.84 -2.70
CA CYS A 257 -1.94 6.60 -1.40
C CYS A 257 -2.00 5.10 -1.06
N THR A 258 -0.87 4.53 -0.66
CA THR A 258 -0.71 3.09 -0.40
C THR A 258 -0.64 2.76 1.09
N SER A 259 -0.42 3.74 1.97
CA SER A 259 -0.50 3.53 3.41
C SER A 259 -1.70 4.25 4.04
N PRO A 260 -2.26 3.74 5.16
CA PRO A 260 -3.23 4.43 6.01
C PRO A 260 -2.78 5.84 6.37
N GLN A 261 -1.52 6.02 6.77
CA GLN A 261 -0.97 7.34 7.09
C GLN A 261 -0.98 8.31 5.90
N GLN A 262 -0.64 7.85 4.69
CA GLN A 262 -0.72 8.67 3.48
C GLN A 262 -2.16 9.04 3.15
N LYS A 263 -3.09 8.08 3.24
CA LYS A 263 -4.52 8.33 3.02
C LYS A 263 -5.06 9.34 4.03
N LEU A 264 -4.75 9.20 5.31
CA LEU A 264 -5.11 10.17 6.36
C LEU A 264 -4.49 11.55 6.11
N ALA A 265 -3.24 11.62 5.68
CA ALA A 265 -2.61 12.89 5.33
C ALA A 265 -3.29 13.57 4.14
N CYS A 266 -3.73 12.80 3.13
CA CYS A 266 -4.56 13.28 2.03
C CYS A 266 -5.88 13.87 2.55
N LEU A 267 -6.60 13.14 3.41
CA LEU A 267 -7.87 13.61 4.00
C LEU A 267 -7.68 14.88 4.84
N ARG A 268 -6.63 14.95 5.66
CA ARG A 268 -6.29 16.15 6.42
C ARG A 268 -6.00 17.34 5.50
N LYS A 269 -5.25 17.12 4.42
CA LYS A 269 -4.94 18.17 3.46
C LYS A 269 -6.20 18.67 2.74
N VAL A 270 -7.17 17.79 2.47
CA VAL A 270 -8.51 18.19 1.97
C VAL A 270 -9.19 19.12 2.97
N VAL A 271 -9.29 18.73 4.24
CA VAL A 271 -9.90 19.58 5.29
C VAL A 271 -9.17 20.92 5.43
N GLN A 272 -7.83 20.93 5.41
CA GLN A 272 -7.03 22.14 5.45
C GLN A 272 -7.23 23.05 4.22
N LEU A 273 -7.44 22.48 3.05
CA LEU A 273 -7.73 23.24 1.84
C LEU A 273 -9.13 23.85 1.90
N ILE A 274 -10.09 23.15 2.48
CA ILE A 274 -11.47 23.63 2.67
C ILE A 274 -11.48 24.82 3.64
N THR A 275 -10.75 24.72 4.76
CA THR A 275 -10.70 25.73 5.82
C THR A 275 -9.74 26.89 5.56
N GLN A 276 -9.00 26.88 4.44
CA GLN A 276 -8.10 27.97 4.05
C GLN A 276 -8.90 29.22 3.65
N SER A 277 -8.60 30.37 4.27
CA SER A 277 -9.22 31.64 3.87
C SER A 277 -8.73 32.09 2.48
N PRO A 278 -9.63 32.52 1.57
CA PRO A 278 -9.26 33.06 0.25
C PRO A 278 -8.42 34.34 0.32
N SER A 279 -8.49 35.08 1.44
CA SER A 279 -7.85 36.39 1.59
C SER A 279 -7.10 36.46 2.93
N GLN A 280 -5.78 36.73 2.89
CA GLN A 280 -5.01 37.10 4.09
C GLN A 280 -5.44 38.46 4.70
N ARG A 281 -6.48 39.09 4.18
CA ARG A 281 -7.00 40.38 4.64
C ARG A 281 -8.50 40.27 4.94
N VAL A 282 -8.79 40.31 6.24
CA VAL A 282 -9.98 40.88 6.89
C VAL A 282 -11.34 40.30 6.45
N ASN A 283 -11.68 39.13 6.98
CA ASN A 283 -12.92 38.83 7.72
C ASN A 283 -12.92 37.32 8.00
N LEU A 284 -12.71 36.97 9.27
CA LEU A 284 -12.58 35.60 9.73
C LEU A 284 -13.99 35.05 10.03
N GLU A 285 -14.79 34.73 9.00
CA GLU A 285 -15.84 33.73 9.22
C GLU A 285 -15.12 32.41 9.48
N THR A 286 -14.98 32.09 10.76
CA THR A 286 -14.45 30.81 11.21
C THR A 286 -15.43 29.74 10.72
N MET A 287 -14.97 28.81 9.87
CA MET A 287 -15.80 27.69 9.43
C MET A 287 -16.38 26.94 10.64
N CYS A 288 -17.69 26.79 10.66
CA CYS A 288 -18.35 25.90 11.61
C CYS A 288 -18.30 24.44 11.12
N ALA A 289 -18.65 23.49 12.00
CA ALA A 289 -18.76 22.07 11.65
C ALA A 289 -19.79 21.81 10.54
N ASP A 290 -20.91 22.55 10.52
CA ASP A 290 -21.95 22.43 9.49
C ASP A 290 -21.46 22.92 8.12
N ASP A 291 -20.65 23.99 8.10
CA ASP A 291 -20.04 24.52 6.88
C ASP A 291 -19.04 23.50 6.30
N LEU A 292 -18.21 22.90 7.15
CA LEU A 292 -17.27 21.84 6.77
C LEU A 292 -18.03 20.62 6.24
N LEU A 293 -19.07 20.16 6.94
CA LEU A 293 -19.87 19.01 6.55
C LEU A 293 -20.51 19.23 5.16
N SER A 294 -21.09 20.41 4.92
CA SER A 294 -21.71 20.75 3.63
C SER A 294 -20.72 20.66 2.47
N VAL A 295 -19.49 21.16 2.67
CA VAL A 295 -18.43 21.08 1.66
C VAL A 295 -17.96 19.62 1.47
N LEU A 296 -17.81 18.84 2.55
CA LEU A 296 -17.43 17.43 2.47
C LEU A 296 -18.50 16.61 1.72
N LEU A 297 -19.78 16.81 2.00
CA LEU A 297 -20.90 16.16 1.30
C LEU A 297 -20.83 16.43 -0.21
N TYR A 298 -20.63 17.70 -0.60
CA TYR A 298 -20.48 18.05 -2.02
C TYR A 298 -19.26 17.37 -2.66
N LEU A 299 -18.12 17.36 -1.97
CA LEU A 299 -16.89 16.73 -2.47
C LEU A 299 -17.05 15.21 -2.63
N LEU A 300 -17.66 14.52 -1.66
CA LEU A 300 -17.88 13.08 -1.72
C LEU A 300 -18.74 12.68 -2.92
N VAL A 301 -19.80 13.45 -3.19
CA VAL A 301 -20.64 13.25 -4.38
C VAL A 301 -19.85 13.52 -5.65
N LYS A 302 -19.11 14.64 -5.74
CA LYS A 302 -18.49 15.08 -7.01
C LYS A 302 -17.14 14.46 -7.33
N THR A 303 -16.48 13.78 -6.40
CA THR A 303 -15.12 13.21 -6.62
C THR A 303 -15.16 11.79 -7.18
N GLU A 304 -16.30 11.09 -7.07
CA GLU A 304 -16.56 9.78 -7.70
C GLU A 304 -15.49 8.71 -7.40
N ILE A 305 -14.98 8.68 -6.17
CA ILE A 305 -14.06 7.62 -5.74
C ILE A 305 -14.87 6.32 -5.55
N PRO A 306 -14.51 5.21 -6.22
CA PRO A 306 -15.37 4.02 -6.29
C PRO A 306 -15.28 3.11 -5.06
N ASN A 307 -14.26 3.27 -4.22
CA ASN A 307 -13.84 2.31 -3.20
C ASN A 307 -13.70 2.99 -1.82
N TRP A 308 -14.67 3.83 -1.46
CA TRP A 308 -14.69 4.57 -0.20
C TRP A 308 -14.69 3.67 1.03
N MET A 309 -15.53 2.63 1.03
CA MET A 309 -15.66 1.69 2.14
C MET A 309 -14.36 0.91 2.30
N ALA A 310 -13.77 0.44 1.19
CA ALA A 310 -12.44 -0.16 1.22
C ALA A 310 -11.34 0.79 1.74
N ASN A 311 -11.35 2.06 1.34
CA ASN A 311 -10.41 3.06 1.85
C ASN A 311 -10.57 3.29 3.36
N LEU A 312 -11.80 3.46 3.86
CA LEU A 312 -12.06 3.64 5.28
C LEU A 312 -11.70 2.40 6.09
N SER A 313 -12.10 1.22 5.63
CA SER A 313 -11.78 -0.06 6.26
C SER A 313 -10.27 -0.29 6.31
N TYR A 314 -9.55 0.04 5.24
CA TYR A 314 -8.09 -0.02 5.21
C TYR A 314 -7.46 0.93 6.23
N ILE A 315 -7.92 2.19 6.30
CA ILE A 315 -7.40 3.17 7.26
C ILE A 315 -7.66 2.72 8.71
N LYS A 316 -8.87 2.25 9.01
CA LYS A 316 -9.29 1.84 10.37
C LYS A 316 -8.53 0.61 10.88
N ASN A 317 -8.40 -0.41 10.03
CA ASN A 317 -7.94 -1.72 10.46
C ASN A 317 -6.41 -1.87 10.42
N PHE A 318 -5.72 -1.08 9.58
CA PHE A 318 -4.29 -1.25 9.35
C PHE A 318 -3.43 -0.10 9.88
N ARG A 319 -3.98 0.91 10.55
CA ARG A 319 -3.15 1.97 11.15
C ARG A 319 -2.33 1.42 12.33
N PHE A 320 -1.00 1.44 12.23
CA PHE A 320 -0.11 0.93 13.29
C PHE A 320 0.05 1.93 14.44
N SER A 321 -0.05 3.22 14.14
CA SER A 321 0.11 4.29 15.12
C SER A 321 -1.18 5.10 15.31
N SER A 322 -2.03 4.71 16.26
CA SER A 322 -3.12 5.56 16.73
C SER A 322 -2.68 6.42 17.91
N SER A 323 -2.42 7.70 17.68
CA SER A 323 -2.45 8.67 18.80
C SER A 323 -3.92 9.03 19.06
N ALA A 324 -4.42 8.77 20.26
CA ALA A 324 -5.79 9.12 20.66
C ALA A 324 -6.07 10.64 20.66
N LYS A 325 -5.05 11.48 20.41
CA LYS A 325 -5.11 12.95 20.39
C LYS A 325 -4.85 13.56 19.00
N ASP A 326 -4.86 12.76 17.95
CA ASP A 326 -4.42 13.21 16.63
C ASP A 326 -5.53 13.94 15.86
N GLU A 327 -5.23 15.12 15.31
CA GLU A 327 -6.12 15.87 14.40
C GLU A 327 -6.56 15.02 13.20
N LEU A 328 -5.75 14.02 12.84
CA LEU A 328 -6.08 13.02 11.82
C LEU A 328 -7.33 12.21 12.17
N GLY A 329 -7.59 11.95 13.46
CA GLY A 329 -8.80 11.27 13.92
C GLY A 329 -10.06 12.09 13.66
N TYR A 330 -10.01 13.41 13.93
CA TYR A 330 -11.13 14.30 13.64
C TYR A 330 -11.48 14.31 12.14
N CYS A 331 -10.47 14.45 11.27
CA CYS A 331 -10.69 14.47 9.82
C CYS A 331 -11.35 13.17 9.32
N LEU A 332 -10.89 12.02 9.82
CA LEU A 332 -11.45 10.73 9.48
C LEU A 332 -12.92 10.62 9.93
N THR A 333 -13.20 10.96 11.19
CA THR A 333 -14.57 10.94 11.74
C THR A 333 -15.52 11.89 10.99
N SER A 334 -15.07 13.08 10.59
CA SER A 334 -15.89 14.01 9.81
C SER A 334 -16.25 13.45 8.43
N ILE A 335 -15.31 12.76 7.77
CA ILE A 335 -15.56 12.12 6.48
C ILE A 335 -16.49 10.91 6.62
N GLU A 336 -16.32 10.12 7.67
CA GLU A 336 -17.20 8.99 7.99
C GLU A 336 -18.63 9.46 8.25
N ALA A 337 -18.78 10.52 9.05
CA ALA A 337 -20.09 11.12 9.31
C ALA A 337 -20.74 11.61 8.01
N ALA A 338 -19.98 12.25 7.12
CA ALA A 338 -20.48 12.71 5.83
C ALA A 338 -20.87 11.55 4.89
N ILE A 339 -20.08 10.48 4.85
CA ILE A 339 -20.40 9.25 4.09
C ILE A 339 -21.67 8.61 4.63
N GLU A 340 -21.79 8.48 5.94
CA GLU A 340 -22.96 7.90 6.60
C GLU A 340 -24.23 8.73 6.36
N TYR A 341 -24.10 10.06 6.39
CA TYR A 341 -25.20 10.96 6.03
C TYR A 341 -25.69 10.76 4.59
N ILE A 342 -24.78 10.53 3.64
CA ILE A 342 -25.14 10.20 2.25
C ILE A 342 -25.82 8.82 2.20
N ARG A 343 -25.30 7.81 2.91
CA ARG A 343 -25.85 6.45 2.96
C ARG A 343 -27.29 6.42 3.47
N GLN A 344 -27.63 7.29 4.43
CA GLN A 344 -28.98 7.42 4.97
C GLN A 344 -29.98 8.09 4.01
N GLY A 345 -29.51 8.60 2.86
CA GLY A 345 -30.38 9.24 1.85
C GLY A 345 -30.95 10.58 2.30
N SER A 346 -30.35 11.23 3.31
CA SER A 346 -30.84 12.48 3.88
C SER A 346 -30.66 13.70 2.96
N LEU A 347 -29.84 13.58 1.91
CA LEU A 347 -29.72 14.55 0.83
C LEU A 347 -30.94 14.42 -0.12
N SER A 348 -32.10 14.90 0.32
CA SER A 348 -33.31 14.89 -0.50
C SER A 348 -33.17 15.85 -1.68
N VAL A 349 -33.19 15.30 -2.90
CA VAL A 349 -33.46 16.09 -4.12
C VAL A 349 -34.90 16.58 -3.98
N LYS A 350 -35.08 17.89 -3.71
CA LYS A 350 -36.42 18.49 -3.80
C LYS A 350 -36.95 18.18 -5.22
N PRO A 351 -38.13 17.55 -5.37
CA PRO A 351 -38.70 17.36 -6.70
C PRO A 351 -38.81 18.73 -7.34
N VAL A 352 -38.26 18.85 -8.55
CA VAL A 352 -38.42 20.03 -9.40
C VAL A 352 -39.91 20.35 -9.41
N ARG A 353 -40.29 21.47 -8.77
CA ARG A 353 -41.65 22.01 -8.94
C ARG A 353 -41.79 22.20 -10.44
N ALA A 354 -42.69 21.43 -11.05
CA ALA A 354 -43.12 21.68 -12.42
C ALA A 354 -43.37 23.17 -12.56
N PRO A 355 -42.88 23.83 -13.63
CA PRO A 355 -43.16 25.23 -13.84
C PRO A 355 -44.67 25.40 -13.76
N SER A 356 -45.10 26.20 -12.78
CA SER A 356 -46.48 26.63 -12.65
C SER A 356 -46.92 27.12 -14.03
N CYS A 357 -47.85 26.39 -14.65
CA CYS A 357 -48.51 26.85 -15.86
C CYS A 357 -48.92 28.31 -15.61
N PRO A 358 -48.57 29.26 -16.49
CA PRO A 358 -49.04 30.62 -16.32
C PRO A 358 -50.56 30.54 -16.26
N ALA A 359 -51.12 31.10 -15.18
CA ALA A 359 -52.55 31.23 -15.02
C ALA A 359 -53.11 31.90 -16.28
N LEU A 360 -53.88 31.14 -17.06
CA LEU A 360 -54.76 31.71 -18.05
C LEU A 360 -55.69 32.67 -17.29
N PRO A 361 -55.78 33.96 -17.69
CA PRO A 361 -56.77 34.85 -17.11
C PRO A 361 -58.14 34.36 -17.56
N LEU A 362 -58.85 33.68 -16.66
CA LEU A 362 -60.29 33.63 -16.69
C LEU A 362 -60.81 35.08 -16.59
N TRP A 363 -61.91 35.35 -17.27
CA TRP A 363 -62.71 36.59 -17.31
C TRP A 363 -62.39 37.57 -18.46
N VAL A 364 -62.90 37.24 -19.65
CA VAL A 364 -63.71 38.20 -20.42
C VAL A 364 -65.08 37.55 -20.63
N PRO A 365 -66.17 38.11 -20.08
CA PRO A 365 -67.51 37.70 -20.42
C PRO A 365 -68.08 38.65 -21.50
N TRP A 366 -68.97 38.14 -22.35
CA TRP A 366 -69.83 38.83 -23.33
C TRP A 366 -69.20 39.20 -24.69
N CYS A 367 -69.62 38.52 -25.76
CA CYS A 367 -70.67 39.06 -26.63
C CYS A 367 -71.24 38.00 -27.58
N VAL A 368 -72.56 37.91 -27.54
CA VAL A 368 -73.45 37.25 -28.49
C VAL A 368 -73.43 38.05 -29.79
N GLN A 369 -73.19 37.38 -30.93
CA GLN A 369 -73.96 37.51 -32.17
C GLN A 369 -73.53 36.46 -33.20
#